data_AF-A0A242CYA2-F1
#
_entry.id   AF-A0A242CYA2-F1
#
_cell.length_a   1.000
_cell.length_b   1.000
_cell.length_c   1.000
_cell.angle_alpha   90.00
_cell.angle_beta   90.00
_cell.angle_gamma   90.00
#
_symmetry.space_group_name_H-M   'P 1'
#
loop_
_entity.id
_entity.type
_entity.pdbx_description
1 polymer ?
#
loop_
_entity_poly.entity_id
_entity_poly.type
_entity_poly.pdbx_seq_one_letter_code
_entity_poly.pdbx_strand_id
1 'polypeptide(L)' 'AVISTARMEGIEEGIDLGIEKGIEKVKRKVALRLITMNFPIEKIVEATDLDLETIKKIESEHK' A
#
# COMPACT_ATOMS: atom_id res chain seq x y z
N ALA A 1 -22.18 17.09 23.50
CA ALA A 1 -21.32 16.58 24.58
C ALA A 1 -19.97 16.20 23.99
N VAL A 2 -18.87 16.75 24.53
CA VAL A 2 -17.48 16.59 24.00
C VAL A 2 -17.09 15.12 23.81
N ILE A 3 -17.58 14.23 24.67
CA ILE A 3 -17.32 12.77 24.61
C ILE A 3 -17.87 12.13 23.33
N SER A 4 -18.98 12.62 22.78
CA SER A 4 -19.54 12.10 21.53
C SER A 4 -18.68 12.47 20.33
N THR A 5 -18.11 13.68 20.32
CA THR A 5 -17.23 14.17 19.25
C THR A 5 -15.91 13.41 19.24
N ALA A 6 -15.25 13.30 20.40
CA ALA A 6 -14.00 12.55 20.52
C ALA A 6 -14.14 11.08 20.11
N ARG A 7 -15.30 10.45 20.39
CA ARG A 7 -15.58 9.08 19.94
C ARG A 7 -15.73 8.98 18.43
N MET A 8 -16.37 9.96 17.80
CA MET A 8 -16.53 9.98 16.34
C MET A 8 -15.19 10.18 15.64
N GLU A 9 -14.39 11.14 16.11
CA GLU A 9 -13.03 11.42 15.60
C GLU A 9 -12.14 10.17 15.70
N GLY A 10 -12.14 9.48 16.84
CA GLY A 10 -11.35 8.25 17.01
C GLY A 10 -11.80 7.09 16.10
N ILE A 11 -13.08 7.03 15.72
CA ILE A 11 -13.57 6.03 14.76
C ILE A 11 -13.14 6.40 13.34
N GLU A 12 -13.26 7.68 12.97
CA GLU A 12 -12.85 8.20 11.67
C GLU A 12 -11.35 7.98 11.43
N GLU A 13 -10.51 8.40 12.38
CA GLU A 13 -9.05 8.15 12.34
C GLU A 13 -8.73 6.66 12.25
N GLY A 14 -9.43 5.81 13.01
CA GLY A 14 -9.22 4.38 12.98
C GLY A 14 -9.56 3.74 11.63
N ILE A 15 -10.63 4.22 10.97
CA ILE A 15 -11.04 3.79 9.64
C ILE A 15 -10.01 4.23 8.60
N ASP A 16 -9.60 5.49 8.63
CA ASP A 16 -8.64 6.05 7.67
C ASP A 16 -7.29 5.33 7.76
N LEU A 17 -6.76 5.14 8.97
CA LEU A 17 -5.54 4.37 9.20
C LEU A 17 -5.66 2.91 8.74
N GLY A 18 -6.85 2.31 8.90
CA GLY A 18 -7.14 0.96 8.43
C GLY A 18 -7.12 0.85 6.91
N ILE A 19 -7.76 1.81 6.23
CA ILE A 19 -7.82 1.89 4.76
C ILE A 19 -6.43 2.13 4.19
N GLU A 20 -5.67 3.09 4.71
CA GLU A 20 -4.33 3.42 4.24
C GLU A 20 -3.38 2.21 4.33
N LYS A 21 -3.34 1.55 5.50
CA LYS A 21 -2.56 0.31 5.69
C LYS A 21 -3.01 -0.83 4.77
N GLY A 22 -4.31 -0.91 4.48
CA GLY A 22 -4.87 -1.89 3.55
C GLY A 22 -4.39 -1.65 2.12
N ILE A 23 -4.47 -0.41 1.65
CA ILE A 23 -4.05 0.00 0.32
C ILE A 23 -2.55 -0.25 0.13
N GLU A 24 -1.71 0.14 1.08
CA GLU A 24 -0.26 -0.07 1.02
C GLU A 24 0.10 -1.56 0.89
N LYS A 25 -0.52 -2.42 1.73
CA LYS A 25 -0.34 -3.87 1.67
C LYS A 25 -0.75 -4.45 0.31
N VAL A 26 -1.87 -3.99 -0.25
CA VAL A 26 -2.35 -4.47 -1.55
C VAL A 26 -1.39 -4.03 -2.66
N LYS A 27 -0.93 -2.77 -2.67
CA LYS A 27 0.05 -2.27 -3.65
C LYS A 27 1.31 -3.13 -3.69
N ARG A 28 1.89 -3.43 -2.51
CA ARG A 28 3.07 -4.31 -2.40
C ARG A 28 2.81 -5.73 -2.93
N LYS A 29 1.65 -6.31 -2.60
CA LYS A 29 1.27 -7.65 -3.06
C LYS A 29 1.07 -7.71 -4.58
N VAL A 30 0.48 -6.66 -5.16
CA VAL A 30 0.30 -6.54 -6.62
C VAL A 30 1.65 -6.38 -7.30
N ALA A 31 2.53 -5.50 -6.80
CA ALA A 31 3.88 -5.34 -7.31
C ALA A 31 4.65 -6.67 -7.35
N LEU A 32 4.65 -7.42 -6.24
CA LEU A 32 5.30 -8.73 -6.18
C LEU A 32 4.77 -9.70 -7.25
N ARG A 33 3.44 -9.79 -7.40
CA ARG A 33 2.83 -10.65 -8.43
C ARG A 33 3.25 -10.26 -9.84
N LEU A 34 3.30 -8.96 -10.14
CA LEU A 34 3.71 -8.47 -11.46
C LEU A 34 5.19 -8.75 -11.72
N ILE A 35 6.05 -8.62 -10.71
CA ILE A 35 7.47 -9.03 -10.79
C ILE A 35 7.58 -10.53 -11.09
N THR A 36 6.83 -11.38 -10.36
CA THR A 36 6.81 -12.83 -10.60
C THR A 36 6.29 -13.19 -12.00
N MET A 37 5.37 -12.39 -12.54
CA MET A 37 4.88 -12.50 -13.92
C MET A 37 5.83 -11.88 -14.95
N ASN A 38 7.02 -11.41 -14.52
CA ASN A 38 8.09 -10.89 -15.36
C ASN A 38 7.71 -9.61 -16.15
N PHE A 39 6.80 -8.78 -15.59
CA PHE A 39 6.46 -7.48 -16.15
C PHE A 39 7.63 -6.48 -16.05
N PRO A 40 7.75 -5.50 -16.97
CA PRO A 40 8.76 -4.44 -16.88
C PRO A 40 8.56 -3.58 -15.62
N ILE A 41 9.67 -3.26 -14.93
CA ILE A 41 9.65 -2.50 -13.67
C ILE A 41 8.96 -1.15 -13.84
N GLU A 42 9.18 -0.46 -14.96
CA GLU A 42 8.57 0.83 -15.26
C GLU A 42 7.04 0.75 -15.30
N LYS A 43 6.49 -0.36 -15.81
CA LYS A 43 5.06 -0.61 -15.83
C LYS A 43 4.50 -0.99 -14.47
N ILE A 44 5.30 -1.60 -13.61
CA ILE A 44 4.91 -1.93 -12.24
C ILE A 44 4.84 -0.66 -11.39
N VAL A 45 5.79 0.26 -11.54
CA VAL A 45 5.76 1.60 -10.92
C VAL A 45 4.48 2.33 -11.30
N GLU A 46 4.16 2.39 -12.60
CA GLU A 46 2.94 3.03 -13.12
C GLU A 46 1.66 2.36 -12.58
N ALA A 47 1.60 1.03 -12.52
CA ALA A 47 0.39 0.31 -12.13
C ALA A 47 0.12 0.30 -10.62
N THR A 48 1.13 0.52 -9.79
CA THR A 48 1.02 0.38 -8.32
C THR A 48 1.15 1.69 -7.57
N ASP A 49 1.54 2.79 -8.25
CA ASP A 49 1.93 4.06 -7.64
C ASP A 49 2.96 3.86 -6.52
N LEU A 50 3.88 2.91 -6.71
CA LEU A 50 5.05 2.72 -5.85
C LEU A 50 6.28 3.23 -6.57
N ASP A 51 7.21 3.83 -5.85
CA ASP A 51 8.45 4.31 -6.43
C ASP A 51 9.39 3.15 -6.87
N LEU A 52 10.34 3.49 -7.74
CA LEU A 52 11.29 2.53 -8.30
C LEU A 52 12.14 1.82 -7.24
N GLU A 53 12.51 2.51 -6.15
CA GLU A 53 13.34 1.95 -5.08
C GLU A 53 12.56 0.88 -4.32
N THR A 54 11.30 1.16 -3.99
CA THR A 54 10.38 0.22 -3.36
C THR A 54 10.18 -1.02 -4.22
N ILE A 55 9.98 -0.88 -5.53
CA ILE A 55 9.83 -2.03 -6.44
C ILE A 55 11.10 -2.88 -6.49
N LYS A 56 12.29 -2.25 -6.60
CA LYS A 56 13.57 -2.97 -6.57
C LYS A 56 13.82 -3.70 -5.26
N LYS A 57 13.44 -3.09 -4.14
CA LYS A 57 13.51 -3.72 -2.83
C LYS A 57 12.62 -4.97 -2.77
N ILE A 58 11.36 -4.87 -3.21
CA ILE A 58 10.44 -6.02 -3.27
C ILE A 58 11.01 -7.15 -4.15
N GLU A 59 11.59 -6.81 -5.30
CA GLU A 59 12.23 -7.80 -6.18
C GLU A 59 13.40 -8.50 -5.48
N SER A 60 14.26 -7.75 -4.78
CA SER A 60 15.42 -8.31 -4.07
C SER A 60 15.06 -9.17 -2.86
N GLU A 61 13.95 -8.86 -2.17
CA GLU A 61 13.46 -9.62 -1.00
C GLU A 61 12.92 -11.01 -1.39
N HIS A 62 12.61 -11.23 -2.67
CA HIS A 62 11.93 -12.44 -3.18
C HIS A 62 12.72 -13.16 -4.28
N LYS A 63 14.00 -12.83 -4.47
CA LYS A 63 14.97 -13.60 -5.27
C LYS A 63 15.59 -14.71 -4.41
#